data_AF-B7QZL8-F1
#
_entry.id   AF-B7QZL8-F1
#
_cell.length_a   1.000
_cell.length_b   1.000
_cell.length_c   1.000
_cell.angle_alpha   90.00
_cell.angle_beta   90.00
_cell.angle_gamma   90.00
#
_symmetry.space_group_name_H-M   'P 1'
#
loop_
_entity.id
_entity.type
_entity.pdbx_description
1 polymer ?
#
loop_
_entity_poly.entity_id
_entity_poly.type
_entity_poly.pdbx_seq_one_letter_code
_entity_poly.pdbx_strand_id
1 'polypeptide(L)'
;MSEIKIRKELFQRIKSLAGEIEDGLRYGIPHLVGEIVLESDDPSVELTVTVFSGSSHWILLREGNSVLFMMPVEGSNPRKAFLDLWAFLKGRGEGKRLEPGVTIKGVLKTFLQRRGYNVIWMNVMGGENSGYVEVLASKGEARYRMTFEKRKADEFVLIDMERL
;
A
#
# COMPACT_ATOMS: atom_id res chain seq x y z
N MET A 1 9.88 27.13 1.74
CA MET A 1 11.13 26.58 1.14
C MET A 1 11.35 25.10 1.47
N SER A 2 10.95 24.61 2.66
CA SER A 2 11.14 23.21 3.09
C SER A 2 10.47 22.15 2.20
N GLU A 3 9.23 22.36 1.75
CA GLU A 3 8.48 21.33 1.00
C GLU A 3 9.09 20.98 -0.36
N ILE A 4 9.59 21.97 -1.11
CA ILE A 4 10.23 21.74 -2.42
C ILE A 4 11.54 20.97 -2.24
N LYS A 5 12.33 21.31 -1.21
CA LYS A 5 13.55 20.56 -0.84
C LYS A 5 13.22 19.10 -0.54
N ILE A 6 12.24 18.83 0.34
CA ILE A 6 11.81 17.47 0.70
C ILE A 6 11.37 16.68 -0.53
N ARG A 7 10.55 17.28 -1.41
CA ARG A 7 10.09 16.61 -2.64
C ARG A 7 11.25 16.21 -3.55
N LYS A 8 12.22 17.11 -3.72
CA LYS A 8 13.40 16.86 -4.55
C LYS A 8 14.25 15.75 -3.94
N GLU A 9 14.49 15.81 -2.63
CA GLU A 9 15.31 14.84 -1.89
C GLU A 9 14.67 13.43 -1.90
N LEU A 10 13.38 13.33 -1.58
CA LEU A 10 12.62 12.07 -1.67
C LEU A 10 12.73 11.45 -3.07
N PHE A 11 12.54 12.25 -4.12
CA PHE A 11 12.62 11.74 -5.49
C PHE A 11 14.03 11.24 -5.83
N GLN A 12 15.08 11.95 -5.41
CA GLN A 12 16.47 11.51 -5.64
C GLN A 12 16.77 10.20 -4.91
N ARG A 13 16.37 10.09 -3.64
CA ARG A 13 16.59 8.86 -2.86
C ARG A 13 15.80 7.66 -3.39
N ILE A 14 14.54 7.86 -3.79
CA ILE A 14 13.77 6.78 -4.43
C ILE A 14 14.44 6.34 -5.74
N LYS A 15 14.99 7.29 -6.50
CA LYS A 15 15.71 6.97 -7.74
C LYS A 15 16.99 6.17 -7.47
N SER A 16 17.74 6.47 -6.40
CA SER A 16 18.93 5.69 -6.04
C SER A 16 18.59 4.30 -5.51
N LEU A 17 17.44 4.14 -4.85
CA LEU A 17 16.94 2.87 -4.33
C LEU A 17 16.23 2.00 -5.38
N ALA A 18 16.15 2.42 -6.64
CA ALA A 18 15.40 1.71 -7.68
C ALA A 18 15.85 0.25 -7.86
N GLY A 19 17.15 -0.01 -7.77
CA GLY A 19 17.71 -1.37 -7.85
C GLY A 19 17.29 -2.26 -6.67
N GLU A 20 17.31 -1.71 -5.44
CA GLU A 20 16.86 -2.42 -4.24
C GLU A 20 15.36 -2.71 -4.27
N ILE A 21 14.57 -1.77 -4.79
CA ILE A 21 13.12 -1.98 -5.00
C ILE A 21 12.90 -3.11 -6.01
N GLU A 22 13.62 -3.09 -7.14
CA GLU A 22 13.48 -4.12 -8.17
C GLU A 22 13.88 -5.50 -7.64
N ASP A 23 14.98 -5.59 -6.90
CA ASP A 23 15.42 -6.84 -6.29
C ASP A 23 14.42 -7.33 -5.23
N GLY A 24 13.94 -6.43 -4.37
CA GLY A 24 12.94 -6.75 -3.36
C GLY A 24 11.62 -7.25 -3.92
N LEU A 25 11.20 -6.76 -5.10
CA LEU A 25 10.01 -7.26 -5.81
C LEU A 25 10.12 -8.73 -6.23
N ARG A 26 11.33 -9.29 -6.34
CA ARG A 26 11.56 -10.70 -6.71
C ARG A 26 11.38 -11.66 -5.53
N TYR A 27 11.61 -11.17 -4.31
CA TYR A 27 11.64 -12.01 -3.10
C TYR A 27 10.54 -11.66 -2.08
N GLY A 28 9.77 -10.60 -2.30
CA GLY A 28 8.68 -10.23 -1.42
C GLY A 28 8.03 -8.89 -1.77
N ILE A 29 7.59 -8.19 -0.73
CA ILE A 29 6.99 -6.86 -0.80
C ILE A 29 8.04 -5.87 -0.30
N PRO A 30 8.66 -5.07 -1.17
CA PRO A 30 9.56 -4.01 -0.74
C PRO A 30 8.77 -2.85 -0.16
N HIS A 31 9.30 -2.27 0.92
CA HIS A 31 8.77 -1.11 1.59
C HIS A 31 9.79 0.00 1.60
N LEU A 32 9.35 1.20 1.27
CA LEU A 32 10.05 2.43 1.60
C LEU A 32 9.86 2.70 3.08
N VAL A 33 10.96 2.64 3.83
CA VAL A 33 11.01 2.95 5.26
C VAL A 33 11.86 4.20 5.43
N GLY A 34 11.32 5.22 6.09
CA GLY A 34 12.03 6.48 6.20
C GLY A 34 11.53 7.40 7.31
N GLU A 35 12.33 8.43 7.52
CA GLU A 35 12.07 9.51 8.46
C GLU A 35 12.28 10.85 7.76
N ILE A 36 11.39 11.81 7.98
CA ILE A 36 11.57 13.20 7.57
C ILE A 36 11.63 14.04 8.84
N VAL A 37 12.78 14.65 9.12
CA VAL A 37 12.92 15.62 10.22
C VAL A 37 12.70 17.02 9.66
N LEU A 38 11.72 17.71 10.19
CA LEU A 38 11.29 19.05 9.82
C LEU A 38 11.99 20.08 10.72
N GLU A 39 13.30 20.22 10.57
CA GLU A 39 14.01 21.38 11.13
C GLU A 39 13.72 22.63 10.28
N SER A 40 13.68 23.81 10.91
CA SER A 40 13.08 25.02 10.33
C SER A 40 13.75 25.50 9.03
N ASP A 41 15.02 25.15 8.78
CA ASP A 41 15.79 25.60 7.61
C ASP A 41 16.37 24.49 6.72
N ASP A 42 16.62 23.29 7.27
CA ASP A 42 17.16 22.18 6.49
C ASP A 42 16.52 20.83 6.88
N PRO A 43 15.42 20.45 6.21
CA PRO A 43 14.78 19.19 6.52
C PRO A 43 15.65 18.02 6.07
N SER A 44 15.90 17.07 6.98
CA SER A 44 16.58 15.82 6.65
C SER A 44 15.56 14.78 6.19
N VAL A 45 15.98 13.92 5.26
CA VAL A 45 15.18 12.81 4.76
C VAL A 45 16.06 11.58 4.85
N GLU A 46 15.64 10.57 5.59
CA GLU A 46 16.23 9.24 5.57
C GLU A 46 15.27 8.28 4.88
N LEU A 47 15.82 7.39 4.05
CA LEU A 47 15.02 6.47 3.25
C LEU A 47 15.83 5.21 2.95
N THR A 48 15.21 4.06 3.18
CA THR A 48 15.76 2.73 2.93
C THR A 48 14.69 1.82 2.35
N VAL A 49 15.10 0.69 1.76
CA VAL A 49 14.20 -0.38 1.33
C VAL A 49 14.30 -1.55 2.30
N THR A 50 13.15 -2.02 2.80
CA THR A 50 13.05 -3.27 3.58
C THR A 50 12.08 -4.21 2.90
N VAL A 51 12.40 -5.50 2.81
CA VAL A 51 11.56 -6.49 2.11
C VAL A 51 10.88 -7.41 3.11
N PHE A 52 9.56 -7.53 2.98
CA PHE A 52 8.74 -8.44 3.78
C PHE A 52 8.22 -9.59 2.93
N SER A 53 8.20 -10.80 3.47
CA SER A 53 7.84 -12.01 2.72
C SER A 53 6.35 -12.13 2.35
N GLY A 54 5.46 -11.35 2.98
CA GLY A 54 4.03 -11.45 2.69
C GLY A 54 3.12 -10.34 3.23
N SER A 55 3.65 -9.36 3.96
CA SER A 55 2.83 -8.34 4.60
C SER A 55 3.01 -6.95 3.99
N SER A 56 1.88 -6.33 3.62
CA SER A 56 1.82 -4.98 3.06
C SER A 56 1.50 -3.96 4.17
N HIS A 57 2.50 -3.58 4.96
CA HIS A 57 2.33 -2.58 6.03
C HIS A 57 2.39 -1.13 5.53
N TRP A 58 1.38 -0.33 5.88
CA TRP A 58 1.42 1.12 5.73
C TRP A 58 1.40 1.82 7.08
N ILE A 59 2.50 2.47 7.47
CA ILE A 59 2.65 3.15 8.76
C ILE A 59 3.00 4.60 8.51
N LEU A 60 2.28 5.53 9.14
CA LEU A 60 2.61 6.96 9.13
C LEU A 60 2.45 7.50 10.55
N LEU A 61 3.57 7.88 11.15
CA LEU A 61 3.63 8.46 12.48
C LEU A 61 4.11 9.90 12.37
N ARG A 62 3.53 10.78 13.18
CA ARG A 62 3.92 12.19 13.25
C ARG A 62 4.27 12.49 14.70
N GLU A 63 5.54 12.72 14.97
CA GLU A 63 6.06 12.89 16.33
C GLU A 63 6.84 14.21 16.40
N GLY A 64 6.20 15.26 16.93
CA GLY A 64 6.80 16.58 17.01
C GLY A 64 7.23 17.10 15.63
N ASN A 65 8.55 17.17 15.41
CA ASN A 65 9.15 17.62 14.16
C ASN A 65 9.51 16.48 13.20
N SER A 66 9.27 15.21 13.53
CA SER A 66 9.57 14.10 12.63
C SER A 66 8.31 13.46 12.05
N VAL A 67 8.45 12.92 10.84
CA VAL A 67 7.47 12.08 10.17
C VAL A 67 8.13 10.75 9.86
N LEU A 68 7.75 9.70 10.58
CA LEU A 68 8.20 8.34 10.33
C LEU A 68 7.19 7.63 9.44
N PHE A 69 7.67 6.87 8.46
CA PHE A 69 6.80 6.15 7.55
C PHE A 69 7.35 4.81 7.08
N MET A 70 6.41 3.92 6.76
CA MET A 70 6.63 2.66 6.07
C MET A 70 5.55 2.52 4.99
N MET A 71 5.94 2.29 3.75
CA MET A 71 5.02 2.18 2.62
C MET A 71 5.45 1.09 1.65
N PRO A 72 4.57 0.12 1.30
CA PRO A 72 4.90 -0.87 0.29
C PRO A 72 4.99 -0.22 -1.09
N VAL A 73 5.83 -0.79 -1.93
CA VAL A 73 6.03 -0.35 -3.32
C VAL A 73 5.55 -1.45 -4.27
N GLU A 74 4.61 -1.09 -5.15
CA GLU A 74 3.96 -2.04 -6.08
C GLU A 74 4.70 -2.17 -7.43
N GLY A 75 5.85 -1.52 -7.62
CA GLY A 75 6.60 -1.58 -8.88
C GLY A 75 7.90 -0.78 -8.88
N SER A 76 8.80 -1.08 -9.80
CA SER A 76 10.15 -0.51 -9.87
C SER A 76 10.22 0.91 -10.44
N ASN A 77 9.11 1.47 -10.96
CA ASN A 77 9.10 2.81 -11.54
C ASN A 77 9.29 3.89 -10.45
N PRO A 78 10.44 4.61 -10.41
CA PRO A 78 10.74 5.55 -9.32
C PRO A 78 9.78 6.73 -9.25
N ARG A 79 9.28 7.18 -10.41
CA ARG A 79 8.32 8.29 -10.49
C ARG A 79 6.98 7.90 -9.88
N LYS A 80 6.52 6.67 -10.13
CA LYS A 80 5.29 6.15 -9.55
C LYS A 80 5.44 6.01 -8.03
N ALA A 81 6.51 5.36 -7.57
CA ALA A 81 6.80 5.19 -6.14
C ALA A 81 6.87 6.53 -5.39
N PHE A 82 7.50 7.55 -6.00
CA PHE A 82 7.52 8.91 -5.45
C PHE A 82 6.13 9.53 -5.33
N LEU A 83 5.30 9.45 -6.37
CA LEU A 83 3.96 10.01 -6.35
C LEU A 83 3.08 9.33 -5.30
N ASP A 84 3.20 8.01 -5.17
CA ASP A 84 2.49 7.22 -4.18
C ASP A 84 2.93 7.59 -2.75
N LEU A 85 4.24 7.67 -2.50
CA LEU A 85 4.78 8.12 -1.21
C LEU A 85 4.35 9.54 -0.88
N TRP A 86 4.40 10.45 -1.85
CA TRP A 86 4.00 11.83 -1.62
C TRP A 86 2.51 11.95 -1.28
N ALA A 87 1.66 11.20 -1.97
CA ALA A 87 0.24 11.13 -1.66
C ALA A 87 -0.01 10.54 -0.26
N PHE A 88 0.75 9.52 0.11
CA PHE A 88 0.72 8.91 1.43
C PHE A 88 1.10 9.89 2.53
N LEU A 89 2.24 10.58 2.40
CA LEU A 89 2.71 11.57 3.36
C LEU A 89 1.74 12.75 3.54
N LYS A 90 0.86 13.01 2.56
CA LYS A 90 -0.21 14.03 2.65
C LYS A 90 -1.53 13.50 3.22
N GLY A 91 -1.58 12.24 3.68
CA GLY A 91 -2.80 11.60 4.19
C GLY A 91 -3.82 11.26 3.10
N ARG A 92 -3.48 11.44 1.81
CA ARG A 92 -4.39 11.20 0.68
C ARG A 92 -4.43 9.73 0.24
N GLY A 93 -3.82 8.83 1.03
CA GLY A 93 -3.70 7.40 0.74
C GLY A 93 -4.53 6.46 1.62
N GLU A 94 -5.09 6.93 2.74
CA GLU A 94 -5.83 6.09 3.70
C GLU A 94 -7.09 5.47 3.05
N GLY A 95 -7.83 6.26 2.28
CA GLY A 95 -8.97 5.78 1.50
C GLY A 95 -8.61 4.94 0.28
N LYS A 96 -7.33 4.59 0.04
CA LYS A 96 -6.90 3.71 -1.07
C LYS A 96 -6.38 2.36 -0.61
N ARG A 97 -6.06 2.21 0.68
CA ARG A 97 -5.55 0.95 1.22
C ARG A 97 -6.63 -0.11 1.27
N LEU A 98 -6.23 -1.31 0.93
CA LEU A 98 -7.01 -2.51 1.08
C LEU A 98 -6.16 -3.40 1.99
N GLU A 99 -6.49 -3.41 3.28
CA GLU A 99 -5.77 -4.13 4.33
C GLU A 99 -6.77 -4.94 5.15
N PRO A 100 -6.33 -6.03 5.81
CA PRO A 100 -7.15 -6.72 6.79
C PRO A 100 -7.80 -5.76 7.80
N GLY A 101 -9.09 -5.95 8.06
CA GLY A 101 -9.94 -5.09 8.88
C GLY A 101 -10.77 -4.06 8.09
N VAL A 102 -10.47 -3.82 6.82
CA VAL A 102 -11.26 -2.87 6.00
C VAL A 102 -12.66 -3.42 5.72
N THR A 103 -13.69 -2.65 6.11
CA THR A 103 -15.08 -2.90 5.76
C THR A 103 -15.44 -2.27 4.41
N ILE A 104 -15.99 -3.08 3.52
CA ILE A 104 -16.47 -2.73 2.19
C ILE A 104 -17.98 -2.87 2.17
N LYS A 105 -18.66 -1.82 1.70
CA LYS A 105 -20.11 -1.82 1.46
C LYS A 105 -20.41 -1.83 -0.04
N GLY A 106 -21.44 -2.56 -0.44
CA GLY A 106 -21.87 -2.72 -1.83
C GLY A 106 -21.21 -3.92 -2.53
N VAL A 107 -21.13 -3.85 -3.87
CA VAL A 107 -20.65 -4.96 -4.69
C VAL A 107 -19.11 -5.06 -4.62
N LEU A 108 -18.61 -6.11 -3.96
CA LEU A 108 -17.18 -6.34 -3.72
C LEU A 108 -16.33 -6.27 -5.00
N LYS A 109 -16.76 -6.95 -6.08
CA LYS A 109 -16.04 -6.93 -7.37
C LYS A 109 -15.86 -5.51 -7.92
N THR A 110 -16.93 -4.72 -7.90
CA THR A 110 -16.93 -3.33 -8.39
C THR A 110 -16.02 -2.46 -7.53
N PHE A 111 -16.03 -2.64 -6.21
CA PHE A 111 -15.14 -1.93 -5.31
C PHE A 111 -13.67 -2.23 -5.63
N LEU A 112 -13.30 -3.50 -5.77
CA LEU A 112 -11.94 -3.93 -6.10
C LEU A 112 -11.48 -3.37 -7.45
N GLN A 113 -12.34 -3.42 -8.48
CA GLN A 113 -12.06 -2.85 -9.80
C GLN A 113 -11.82 -1.33 -9.75
N ARG A 114 -12.62 -0.58 -8.98
CA ARG A 114 -12.39 0.86 -8.77
C ARG A 114 -11.08 1.17 -8.06
N ARG A 115 -10.55 0.22 -7.30
CA ARG A 115 -9.23 0.30 -6.64
C ARG A 115 -8.07 -0.19 -7.51
N GLY A 116 -8.34 -0.53 -8.78
CA GLY A 116 -7.33 -0.94 -9.76
C GLY A 116 -7.01 -2.43 -9.74
N TYR A 117 -7.79 -3.25 -9.02
CA TYR A 117 -7.64 -4.70 -9.07
C TYR A 117 -8.42 -5.27 -10.24
N ASN A 118 -7.77 -6.10 -11.03
CA ASN A 118 -8.41 -6.98 -11.99
C ASN A 118 -8.77 -8.29 -11.29
N VAL A 119 -10.06 -8.50 -11.04
CA VAL A 119 -10.56 -9.71 -10.36
C VAL A 119 -10.62 -10.86 -11.35
N ILE A 120 -9.77 -11.87 -11.14
CA ILE A 120 -9.61 -13.05 -12.00
C ILE A 120 -10.64 -14.10 -11.63
N TRP A 121 -10.82 -14.33 -10.33
CA TRP A 121 -11.72 -15.35 -9.81
C TRP A 121 -12.28 -14.93 -8.45
N MET A 122 -13.51 -15.33 -8.19
CA MET A 122 -14.17 -15.14 -6.90
C MET A 122 -14.97 -16.40 -6.56
N ASN A 123 -14.86 -16.86 -5.32
CA ASN A 123 -15.67 -17.94 -4.79
C ASN A 123 -16.36 -17.49 -3.51
N VAL A 124 -17.65 -17.78 -3.43
CA VAL A 124 -18.50 -17.40 -2.30
C VAL A 124 -18.89 -18.67 -1.55
N MET A 125 -18.46 -18.77 -0.31
CA MET A 125 -18.77 -19.86 0.59
C MET A 125 -19.72 -19.36 1.68
N GLY A 126 -20.91 -19.94 1.81
CA GLY A 126 -21.89 -19.54 2.82
C GLY A 126 -23.20 -19.02 2.24
N GLY A 127 -24.02 -18.40 3.10
CA GLY A 127 -25.37 -17.95 2.79
C GLY A 127 -25.48 -16.47 2.44
N GLU A 128 -26.72 -15.97 2.39
CA GLU A 128 -27.00 -14.59 1.99
C GLU A 128 -26.43 -13.55 2.97
N ASN A 129 -26.38 -13.86 4.27
CA ASN A 129 -25.98 -12.92 5.32
C ASN A 129 -24.76 -13.37 6.15
N SER A 130 -24.12 -14.48 5.80
CA SER A 130 -22.94 -14.98 6.49
C SER A 130 -22.10 -15.85 5.57
N GLY A 131 -20.78 -15.78 5.68
CA GLY A 131 -19.89 -16.61 4.87
C GLY A 131 -18.55 -15.95 4.61
N TYR A 132 -17.81 -16.51 3.66
CA TYR A 132 -16.52 -16.02 3.21
C TYR A 132 -16.51 -15.88 1.69
N VAL A 133 -15.76 -14.90 1.21
CA VAL A 133 -15.48 -14.70 -0.21
C VAL A 133 -13.99 -14.75 -0.42
N GLU A 134 -13.54 -15.75 -1.16
CA GLU A 134 -12.16 -15.81 -1.64
C GLU A 134 -12.06 -15.11 -2.98
N VAL A 135 -11.05 -14.27 -3.15
CA VAL A 135 -10.82 -13.49 -4.36
C VAL A 135 -9.38 -13.69 -4.80
N LEU A 136 -9.21 -14.05 -6.06
CA LEU A 136 -7.94 -13.95 -6.76
C LEU A 136 -7.99 -12.75 -7.69
N ALA A 137 -7.07 -11.80 -7.49
CA ALA A 137 -7.01 -10.59 -8.27
C ALA A 137 -5.56 -10.21 -8.61
N SER A 138 -5.37 -9.47 -9.69
CA SER A 138 -4.08 -8.87 -10.05
C SER A 138 -4.15 -7.35 -9.99
N LYS A 139 -3.08 -6.69 -9.57
CA LYS A 139 -2.95 -5.22 -9.62
C LYS A 139 -1.52 -4.87 -10.04
N GLY A 140 -1.37 -4.29 -11.23
CA GLY A 140 -0.07 -4.20 -11.88
C GLY A 140 0.47 -5.60 -12.22
N GLU A 141 1.72 -5.87 -11.86
CA GLU A 141 2.38 -7.16 -12.06
C GLU A 141 2.18 -8.15 -10.91
N ALA A 142 1.61 -7.69 -9.79
CA ALA A 142 1.39 -8.51 -8.60
C ALA A 142 0.02 -9.21 -8.64
N ARG A 143 -0.01 -10.44 -8.12
CA ARG A 143 -1.23 -11.20 -7.87
C ARG A 143 -1.50 -11.27 -6.38
N TYR A 144 -2.77 -11.35 -6.02
CA TYR A 144 -3.23 -11.34 -4.64
C TYR A 144 -4.31 -12.38 -4.47
N ARG A 145 -4.21 -13.11 -3.36
CA ARG A 145 -5.29 -13.89 -2.77
C ARG A 145 -5.84 -13.08 -1.60
N MET A 146 -7.15 -12.83 -1.61
CA MET A 146 -7.83 -12.08 -0.55
C MET A 146 -9.00 -12.90 -0.02
N THR A 147 -9.16 -12.88 1.30
CA THR A 147 -10.29 -13.55 1.97
C THR A 147 -11.12 -12.50 2.68
N PHE A 148 -12.38 -12.40 2.30
CA PHE A 148 -13.35 -11.49 2.92
C PHE A 148 -14.35 -12.28 3.74
N GLU A 149 -14.68 -11.82 4.93
CA GLU A 149 -15.85 -12.27 5.66
C GLU A 149 -17.07 -11.47 5.21
N LYS A 150 -18.13 -12.18 4.84
CA LYS A 150 -19.43 -11.60 4.51
C LYS A 150 -20.24 -11.45 5.80
N ARG A 151 -20.46 -10.21 6.23
CA ARG A 151 -21.24 -9.88 7.44
C ARG A 151 -22.72 -9.66 7.13
N LYS A 152 -23.06 -9.19 5.93
CA LYS A 152 -24.42 -8.98 5.40
C LYS A 152 -24.42 -9.17 3.88
N ALA A 153 -25.59 -9.08 3.25
CA ALA A 153 -25.74 -9.19 1.79
C ALA A 153 -24.73 -8.35 0.99
N ASP A 154 -24.43 -7.13 1.44
CA ASP A 154 -23.56 -6.16 0.78
C ASP A 154 -22.42 -5.63 1.67
N GLU A 155 -22.13 -6.31 2.79
CA GLU A 155 -21.09 -5.86 3.73
C GLU A 155 -20.02 -6.95 3.88
N PHE A 156 -18.79 -6.60 3.50
CA PHE A 156 -17.64 -7.50 3.50
C PHE A 156 -16.51 -6.90 4.34
N VAL A 157 -15.83 -7.71 5.12
CA VAL A 157 -14.62 -7.30 5.86
C VAL A 157 -13.45 -8.08 5.30
N LEU A 158 -12.39 -7.40 4.86
CA LEU A 158 -11.16 -8.08 4.47
C LEU A 158 -10.54 -8.72 5.71
N ILE A 159 -10.39 -10.04 5.72
CA ILE A 159 -9.79 -10.79 6.83
C ILE A 159 -8.31 -11.05 6.55
N ASP A 160 -7.98 -11.38 5.30
CA ASP A 160 -6.63 -11.74 4.92
C ASP A 160 -6.32 -11.33 3.48
N MET A 161 -5.06 -10.97 3.22
CA MET A 161 -4.57 -10.59 1.90
C MET A 161 -3.12 -11.02 1.75
N GLU A 162 -2.91 -12.01 0.89
CA GLU A 162 -1.62 -12.60 0.57
C GLU A 162 -1.22 -12.20 -0.86
N ARG A 163 0.03 -11.80 -1.09
CA ARG A 163 0.59 -11.61 -2.44
C ARG A 163 1.12 -12.96 -2.94
N LEU A 164 0.76 -13.32 -4.17
CA LEU A 164 1.18 -14.55 -4.87
C LEU A 164 2.33 -14.29 -5.85
#